data_AF-A0A820SK16-F1
#
_entry.id   AF-A0A820SK16-F1
#
_cell.length_a   1.000
_cell.length_b   1.000
_cell.length_c   1.000
_cell.angle_alpha   90.00
_cell.angle_beta   90.00
_cell.angle_gamma   90.00
#
_symmetry.space_group_name_H-M   'P 1'
#
loop_
_entity.id
_entity.type
_entity.pdbx_description
1 polymer ?
#
loop_
_entity_poly.entity_id
_entity_poly.type
_entity_poly.pdbx_seq_one_letter_code
_entity_poly.pdbx_strand_id
1 'polypeptide(L)'
;MRAEQPEKITTTTAATTTVYLPNQCSNYTLDTDATRLSTYTIGSSGCDVTTYATPLWVRFTGGGATQLATTTPQTYRCATSATGWLVSALPSTVGSVVTGL
;
A
#
# COMPACT_ATOMS: atom_id res chain seq x y z
N MET A 1 -41.38 -33.10 -13.18
CA MET A 1 -42.49 -32.23 -12.73
C MET A 1 -42.01 -31.55 -11.46
N ARG A 2 -41.99 -30.22 -11.47
CA ARG A 2 -41.54 -29.40 -10.34
C ARG A 2 -42.58 -29.51 -9.22
N ALA A 3 -42.15 -29.91 -8.03
CA ALA A 3 -42.94 -29.76 -6.81
C ALA A 3 -42.56 -28.42 -6.17
N GLU A 4 -43.59 -27.65 -5.82
CA GLU A 4 -43.54 -26.29 -5.28
C GLU A 4 -42.92 -26.24 -3.87
N GLN A 5 -42.33 -25.11 -3.51
CA GLN A 5 -42.05 -24.73 -2.13
C GLN A 5 -42.81 -23.40 -1.84
N PRO A 6 -43.55 -23.30 -0.73
CA PRO A 6 -44.30 -22.10 -0.35
C PRO A 6 -43.44 -21.02 0.34
N GLU A 7 -44.10 -19.91 0.65
CA GLU A 7 -43.68 -18.50 0.66
C GLU A 7 -42.62 -18.02 1.69
N LYS A 8 -41.76 -17.12 1.21
CA LYS A 8 -41.00 -16.00 1.81
C LYS A 8 -41.06 -15.78 3.33
N ILE A 9 -39.89 -15.86 4.00
CA ILE A 9 -39.61 -15.09 5.23
C ILE A 9 -38.57 -14.01 4.87
N THR A 10 -39.00 -12.75 4.91
CA THR A 10 -38.14 -11.58 4.76
C THR A 10 -37.55 -11.24 6.12
N THR A 11 -36.29 -11.60 6.35
CA THR A 11 -35.48 -11.04 7.43
C THR A 11 -34.15 -10.62 6.84
N THR A 12 -33.97 -9.31 6.66
CA THR A 12 -32.70 -8.71 6.22
C THR A 12 -31.67 -8.87 7.33
N THR A 13 -30.90 -9.95 7.27
CA THR A 13 -29.72 -10.17 8.12
C THR A 13 -28.49 -10.03 7.22
N ALA A 14 -27.60 -9.08 7.52
CA ALA A 14 -26.39 -8.84 6.74
C ALA A 14 -25.57 -10.13 6.61
N ALA A 15 -25.42 -10.62 5.38
CA ALA A 15 -24.58 -11.76 5.08
C ALA A 15 -23.12 -11.38 5.39
N THR A 16 -22.53 -12.01 6.40
CA THR A 16 -21.10 -11.89 6.70
C THR A 16 -20.33 -12.55 5.56
N THR A 17 -20.03 -11.76 4.54
CA THR A 17 -19.16 -12.17 3.44
C THR A 17 -17.75 -12.18 4.03
N THR A 18 -17.18 -13.36 4.23
CA THR A 18 -15.76 -13.47 4.59
C THR A 18 -14.95 -12.93 3.43
N VAL A 19 -14.47 -11.69 3.54
CA VAL A 19 -13.58 -11.07 2.56
C VAL A 19 -12.26 -11.84 2.61
N TYR A 20 -11.97 -12.63 1.59
CA TYR A 20 -10.64 -13.20 1.42
C TYR A 20 -9.68 -12.08 1.06
N LEU A 21 -8.91 -11.62 2.05
CA LEU A 21 -7.89 -10.61 1.85
C LEU A 21 -6.59 -11.28 1.37
N PRO A 22 -5.94 -10.76 0.32
CA PRO A 22 -4.59 -11.18 -0.06
C PRO A 22 -3.60 -11.06 1.11
N ASN A 23 -2.53 -11.86 1.12
CA ASN A 23 -1.59 -11.91 2.26
C ASN A 23 -0.95 -10.54 2.58
N GLN A 24 -0.73 -9.71 1.56
CA GLN A 24 -0.19 -8.36 1.68
C GLN A 24 -1.11 -7.38 2.42
N CYS A 25 -2.39 -7.73 2.60
CA CYS A 25 -3.34 -6.91 3.36
C CYS A 25 -3.26 -7.15 4.87
N SER A 26 -2.55 -8.19 5.32
CA SER A 26 -2.38 -8.54 6.73
C SER A 26 -0.93 -8.78 7.14
N ASN A 27 -0.04 -9.02 6.17
CA ASN A 27 1.40 -9.25 6.40
C ASN A 27 2.20 -8.22 5.61
N TYR A 28 2.53 -7.12 6.29
CA TYR A 28 3.31 -6.00 5.77
C TYR A 28 4.09 -5.35 6.91
N THR A 29 5.17 -4.66 6.55
CA THR A 29 5.90 -3.77 7.46
C THR A 29 5.34 -2.36 7.36
N LEU A 30 5.13 -1.72 8.51
CA LEU A 30 4.77 -0.31 8.57
C LEU A 30 6.02 0.54 8.36
N ASP A 31 5.91 1.49 7.43
CA ASP A 31 6.87 2.57 7.29
C ASP A 31 6.21 3.87 7.72
N THR A 32 6.76 4.44 8.79
CA THR A 32 6.29 5.69 9.41
C THR A 32 7.39 6.75 9.46
N ASP A 33 8.50 6.51 8.74
CA ASP A 33 9.68 7.35 8.77
C ASP A 33 9.43 8.67 8.03
N ALA A 34 9.31 9.76 8.81
CA ALA A 34 9.08 11.10 8.29
C ALA A 34 10.24 11.61 7.41
N THR A 35 11.43 11.01 7.53
CA THR A 35 12.57 11.38 6.69
C THR A 35 12.40 10.94 5.23
N ARG A 36 11.41 10.07 4.94
CA ARG A 36 11.05 9.60 3.59
C ARG A 36 10.14 10.54 2.82
N LEU A 37 9.66 11.61 3.44
CA LEU A 37 8.85 12.62 2.75
C LEU A 37 9.66 13.31 1.65
N SER A 38 9.02 13.60 0.51
CA SER A 38 9.63 14.37 -0.59
C SER A 38 9.99 15.81 -0.21
N THR A 39 9.46 16.30 0.92
CA THR A 39 9.77 17.60 1.51
C THR A 39 10.95 17.54 2.48
N TYR A 40 11.32 16.35 2.96
CA TYR A 40 12.44 16.20 3.88
C TYR A 40 13.76 16.31 3.12
N THR A 41 14.65 17.19 3.58
CA THR A 41 15.98 17.40 2.98
C THR A 41 16.97 16.40 3.57
N ILE A 42 17.97 15.99 2.78
CA ILE A 42 19.00 15.07 3.27
C ILE A 42 19.69 15.64 4.53
N GLY A 43 19.68 14.84 5.61
CA GLY A 43 20.50 15.05 6.79
C GLY A 43 21.68 14.08 6.73
N SER A 44 21.67 13.06 7.57
CA SER A 44 22.50 11.87 7.36
C SER A 44 21.88 10.98 6.29
N SER A 45 22.65 10.58 5.28
CA SER A 45 22.19 9.61 4.26
C SER A 45 21.97 8.26 4.92
N GLY A 46 20.72 7.80 4.95
CA GLY A 46 20.35 6.46 5.41
C GLY A 46 20.59 5.41 4.33
N CYS A 47 20.84 4.17 4.74
CA CYS A 47 20.86 3.01 3.85
C CYS A 47 19.67 2.11 4.17
N ASP A 48 18.94 1.71 3.13
CA ASP A 48 17.73 0.88 3.26
C ASP A 48 18.04 -0.61 3.46
N VAL A 49 19.32 -0.97 3.41
CA VAL A 49 19.80 -2.36 3.41
C VAL A 49 19.42 -3.12 4.67
N THR A 50 19.18 -2.44 5.79
CA THR A 50 18.69 -3.06 7.03
C THR A 50 17.16 -3.12 7.07
N THR A 51 16.48 -2.07 6.61
CA THR A 51 15.02 -1.93 6.67
C THR A 51 14.30 -2.80 5.63
N TYR A 52 14.87 -2.96 4.43
CA TYR A 52 14.29 -3.72 3.32
C TYR A 52 15.22 -4.85 2.85
N ALA A 53 15.88 -5.53 3.80
CA ALA A 53 16.88 -6.56 3.54
C ALA A 53 16.38 -7.80 2.76
N THR A 54 15.07 -8.09 2.84
CA THR A 54 14.40 -9.18 2.12
C THR A 54 13.16 -8.64 1.42
N PRO A 55 12.68 -9.27 0.33
CA PRO A 55 11.40 -8.89 -0.27
C PRO A 55 10.28 -8.88 0.77
N LEU A 56 9.57 -7.76 0.86
CA LEU A 56 8.48 -7.55 1.82
C LEU A 56 7.41 -6.65 1.24
N TRP A 57 6.21 -6.72 1.82
CA TRP A 57 5.17 -5.73 1.60
C TRP A 57 5.36 -4.57 2.58
N VAL A 58 5.38 -3.34 2.08
CA VAL A 58 5.51 -2.12 2.89
C VAL A 58 4.21 -1.32 2.82
N ARG A 59 3.75 -0.83 3.96
CA ARG A 59 2.63 0.10 4.06
C ARG A 59 3.10 1.43 4.63
N PHE A 60 3.11 2.46 3.78
CA PHE A 60 3.41 3.83 4.18
C PHE A 60 2.23 4.42 4.96
N THR A 61 2.48 4.95 6.15
CA THR A 61 1.43 5.54 7.00
C THR A 61 2.01 6.54 8.02
N GLY A 62 1.13 7.23 8.74
CA GLY A 62 1.49 8.09 9.86
C GLY A 62 2.34 9.29 9.45
N GLY A 63 3.45 9.51 10.15
CA GLY A 63 4.38 10.62 9.89
C GLY A 63 5.24 10.44 8.63
N GLY A 64 5.23 9.24 8.03
CA GLY A 64 5.85 8.99 6.74
C GLY A 64 4.99 9.48 5.58
N ALA A 65 5.42 9.16 4.36
CA ALA A 65 4.59 9.37 3.18
C ALA A 65 3.32 8.48 3.24
N THR A 66 2.34 8.75 2.38
CA THR A 66 1.17 7.87 2.18
C THR A 66 1.21 7.15 0.84
N GLN A 67 2.12 7.56 -0.05
CA GLN A 67 2.33 6.99 -1.38
C GLN A 67 3.76 7.30 -1.85
N LEU A 68 4.25 6.50 -2.80
CA LEU A 68 5.48 6.82 -3.53
C LEU A 68 5.26 8.04 -4.43
N ALA A 69 6.33 8.81 -4.63
CA ALA A 69 6.31 9.89 -5.61
C ALA A 69 6.12 9.30 -7.02
N THR A 70 5.23 9.90 -7.81
CA THR A 70 4.97 9.55 -9.22
C THR A 70 5.54 10.58 -10.19
N THR A 71 6.22 11.60 -9.67
CA THR A 71 6.95 12.62 -10.42
C THR A 71 8.34 12.74 -9.82
N THR A 72 9.29 13.21 -10.63
CA THR A 72 10.70 13.36 -10.25
C THR A 72 10.86 14.32 -9.06
N PRO A 73 11.27 13.85 -7.86
CA PRO A 73 11.59 14.73 -6.76
C PRO A 73 12.89 15.49 -7.08
N GLN A 74 13.11 16.60 -6.39
CA GLN A 74 14.44 17.24 -6.38
C GLN A 74 15.47 16.29 -5.78
N THR A 75 16.74 16.41 -6.22
CA THR A 75 17.86 15.72 -5.57
C THR A 75 17.96 16.10 -4.09
N TYR A 76 18.58 15.23 -3.28
CA TYR A 76 18.75 15.45 -1.84
C TYR A 76 17.44 15.57 -1.05
N ARG A 77 16.46 14.72 -1.39
CA ARG A 77 15.19 14.56 -0.66
C ARG A 77 15.03 13.14 -0.13
N CYS A 78 14.02 12.92 0.71
CA CYS A 78 13.68 11.60 1.24
C CYS A 78 14.86 10.89 1.97
N ALA A 79 15.74 11.68 2.60
CA ALA A 79 16.97 11.22 3.26
C ALA A 79 17.99 10.50 2.35
N THR A 80 17.96 10.73 1.03
CA THR A 80 18.90 10.15 0.06
C THR A 80 19.49 11.20 -0.89
N SER A 81 20.71 10.97 -1.35
CA SER A 81 21.35 11.79 -2.40
C SER A 81 20.72 11.54 -3.76
N ALA A 82 20.32 10.29 -4.04
CA ALA A 82 19.69 9.88 -5.28
C ALA A 82 18.23 9.51 -5.02
N THR A 83 17.34 10.44 -5.33
CA THR A 83 15.90 10.31 -5.10
C THR A 83 15.23 9.51 -6.20
N GLY A 84 14.49 8.47 -5.81
CA GLY A 84 13.68 7.67 -6.73
C GLY A 84 12.24 8.15 -6.83
N TRP A 85 11.57 7.73 -7.91
CA TRP A 85 10.13 7.84 -8.08
C TRP A 85 9.61 6.62 -8.83
N LEU A 86 8.31 6.37 -8.71
CA LEU A 86 7.63 5.37 -9.50
C LEU A 86 7.32 5.96 -10.88
N VAL A 87 7.83 5.33 -11.94
CA VAL A 87 7.56 5.72 -13.33
C VAL A 87 6.16 5.25 -13.77
N SER A 88 5.65 4.18 -13.16
CA SER A 88 4.32 3.66 -13.41
C SER A 88 3.23 4.41 -12.62
N ALA A 89 1.99 4.23 -13.07
CA ALA A 89 0.83 4.69 -12.32
C ALA A 89 0.71 3.92 -10.98
N LEU A 90 0.23 4.61 -9.94
CA LEU A 90 -0.20 3.96 -8.71
C LEU A 90 -1.50 3.17 -8.96
N PRO A 91 -1.78 2.11 -8.18
CA PRO A 91 -3.08 1.46 -8.21
C PRO A 91 -4.21 2.48 -7.96
N SER A 92 -5.18 2.53 -8.87
CA SER A 92 -6.34 3.44 -8.76
C SER A 92 -7.50 2.83 -7.97
N THR A 93 -7.46 1.53 -7.73
CA THR A 93 -8.54 0.76 -7.10
C THR A 93 -7.98 0.02 -5.89
N VAL A 94 -8.70 0.07 -4.76
CA VAL A 94 -8.29 -0.66 -3.55
C VAL A 94 -8.19 -2.15 -3.86
N GLY A 95 -7.07 -2.76 -3.48
CA GLY A 95 -6.80 -4.18 -3.67
C GLY A 95 -6.26 -4.56 -5.05
N SER A 96 -6.14 -3.63 -5.99
CA SER A 96 -5.45 -3.90 -7.25
C SER A 96 -3.93 -3.80 -7.09
N VAL A 97 -3.23 -4.60 -7.90
CA VAL A 97 -1.77 -4.58 -8.00
C VAL A 97 -1.43 -4.13 -9.40
N VAL A 98 -0.46 -3.23 -9.52
CA VAL A 98 0.10 -2.77 -10.78
C VAL A 98 1.56 -3.17 -10.83
N THR A 99 2.00 -3.76 -11.94
CA THR A 99 3.41 -4.08 -12.16
C THR A 99 4.05 -2.88 -12.85
N GLY A 100 4.98 -2.22 -12.17
CA GLY A 100 5.84 -1.19 -12.77
C GLY A 100 7.03 -1.83 -13.49
N LEU A 101 7.62 -1.08 -14.43
CA LEU A 101 8.95 -1.36 -15.00
C LEU A 101 10.01 -0.60 -14.21
#